data_AF-A0A943Q7T9-F1
#
_entry.id   AF-A0A943Q7T9-F1
#
_cell.length_a   1.000
_cell.length_b   1.000
_cell.length_c   1.000
_cell.angle_alpha   90.00
_cell.angle_beta   90.00
_cell.angle_gamma   90.00
#
_symmetry.space_group_name_H-M   'P 1'
#
loop_
_entity.id
_entity.type
_entity.pdbx_description
1 polymer ?
#
loop_
_entity_poly.entity_id
_entity_poly.type
_entity_poly.pdbx_seq_one_letter_code
_entity_poly.pdbx_strand_id
1 'polypeptide(L)'
;MKKKNILFTMGLIGGLSFMLSSCLFQHKTYEPGDTSKINNIVSVEESGPGKALKTQGGTTLPSKGNPNILVVPVQFKGETEFSNNNLYNIKETFFGSSDDDLVWESVSSFYEKSSYGKLNIGGMVTDVVTTQYSYSYYKQIINSSDSSSNSGISSVMTNIIDTVYSSLADTYGRQYLMSNFDSNNDNILDGVWMVYNIEEDETGKNDLLWAFTSWNTTSSAPISVYCWASYGFMQKDARLKKKDAHTFIHETGHMLGLEDYYDTGYSLSPFGGLGMMDYNILDLDVYSKWALGWIDPKTITNSTKLTNKGLTVTLKPFESSGDALVVGLPNNNGWYGEEYIILEYYTPTGLNERDSQYAYGSYSPLSGSSYPKGFTQSGIIAYHVDSRYGIFTASSKGYSLSSYVLTENALMNPKINSRTQFISSLFTNESDDSGRHDCYLISIYDASNGYGNLGGKTSILGGQSVTPANNNYLYQEGDTLKPDTLAKYQPVHQDGKRFGVELSFGVQDSESASVSITLA
;
A
#
# COMPACT_ATOMS: atom_id res chain seq x y z
N MET A 1 8.14 41.00 -65.72
CA MET A 1 8.07 40.32 -64.42
C MET A 1 8.81 41.19 -63.40
N LYS A 2 8.05 41.90 -62.56
CA LYS A 2 8.51 42.96 -61.61
C LYS A 2 7.89 42.67 -60.23
N LYS A 3 8.67 42.93 -59.17
CA LYS A 3 8.34 43.37 -57.77
C LYS A 3 9.50 42.85 -56.89
N LYS A 4 10.43 43.59 -56.26
CA LYS A 4 10.51 44.91 -55.59
C LYS A 4 9.62 45.08 -54.34
N ASN A 5 10.27 44.92 -53.18
CA ASN A 5 10.41 45.86 -52.05
C ASN A 5 9.28 46.07 -50.98
N ILE A 6 9.76 46.11 -49.71
CA ILE A 6 9.36 46.94 -48.52
C ILE A 6 8.49 46.30 -47.40
N LEU A 7 9.18 45.96 -46.29
CA LEU A 7 9.19 46.53 -44.90
C LEU A 7 7.91 46.92 -44.09
N PHE A 8 8.00 46.62 -42.77
CA PHE A 8 7.24 47.08 -41.56
C PHE A 8 5.82 46.49 -41.34
N THR A 9 5.34 46.11 -40.14
CA THR A 9 5.52 46.65 -38.77
C THR A 9 5.02 45.64 -37.68
N MET A 10 5.40 45.92 -36.43
CA MET A 10 5.11 45.27 -35.14
C MET A 10 3.65 44.87 -34.83
N GLY A 11 3.53 43.83 -33.98
CA GLY A 11 2.71 43.90 -32.75
C GLY A 11 1.47 43.03 -32.68
N LEU A 12 1.51 41.94 -31.90
CA LEU A 12 0.53 41.71 -30.84
C LEU A 12 0.98 40.61 -29.87
N ILE A 13 0.94 41.03 -28.61
CA ILE A 13 1.07 40.28 -27.38
C ILE A 13 0.02 39.17 -27.35
N GLY A 14 0.43 37.97 -26.94
CA GLY A 14 -0.48 36.86 -26.70
C GLY A 14 0.30 35.71 -26.10
N GLY A 15 0.62 35.82 -24.82
CA GLY A 15 1.19 34.73 -24.04
C GLY A 15 0.25 33.54 -24.09
N LEU A 16 0.61 32.53 -24.88
CA LEU A 16 0.05 31.20 -24.72
C LEU A 16 0.70 30.66 -23.44
N SER A 17 -0.02 30.82 -22.32
CA SER A 17 0.22 30.00 -21.14
C SER A 17 0.22 28.55 -21.60
N PHE A 18 1.40 27.93 -21.61
CA PHE A 18 1.51 26.50 -21.45
C PHE A 18 0.85 26.21 -20.10
N MET A 19 -0.42 25.81 -20.11
CA MET A 19 -1.08 25.30 -18.92
C MET A 19 -0.33 24.03 -18.51
N LEU A 20 0.50 24.22 -17.49
CA LEU A 20 1.12 23.19 -16.68
C LEU A 20 0.00 22.24 -16.21
N SER A 21 -0.01 21.01 -16.73
CA SER A 21 -0.79 19.92 -16.14
C SER A 21 -0.15 19.56 -14.80
N SER A 22 -0.55 20.28 -13.77
CA SER A 22 -0.36 19.92 -12.36
C SER A 22 -1.52 19.00 -11.94
N CYS A 23 -1.39 18.27 -10.82
CA CYS A 23 -2.50 17.52 -10.21
C CYS A 23 -3.65 18.45 -9.68
N LEU A 24 -3.70 19.72 -10.12
CA LEU A 24 -4.85 20.63 -10.02
C LEU A 24 -5.94 20.19 -11.01
N PHE A 25 -7.06 19.66 -10.52
CA PHE A 25 -8.13 19.15 -11.37
C PHE A 25 -9.28 20.13 -11.63
N GLN A 26 -9.63 20.27 -12.92
CA GLN A 26 -10.98 20.59 -13.37
C GLN A 26 -11.86 19.33 -13.30
N HIS A 27 -13.05 19.46 -12.69
CA HIS A 27 -14.15 18.49 -12.62
C HIS A 27 -14.10 17.32 -13.62
N LYS A 28 -14.01 16.07 -13.13
CA LYS A 28 -14.45 14.90 -13.90
C LYS A 28 -15.09 13.81 -13.03
N THR A 29 -16.08 13.18 -13.63
CA THR A 29 -16.86 12.02 -13.19
C THR A 29 -16.07 10.73 -13.42
N TYR A 30 -16.03 9.85 -12.42
CA TYR A 30 -15.53 8.48 -12.53
C TYR A 30 -16.49 7.65 -13.43
N GLU A 31 -15.98 6.67 -14.18
CA GLU A 31 -16.78 5.87 -15.14
C GLU A 31 -17.99 5.18 -14.46
N PRO A 32 -19.10 4.97 -15.20
CA PRO A 32 -20.33 4.42 -14.65
C PRO A 32 -20.24 2.89 -14.52
N GLY A 33 -20.10 2.39 -13.30
CA GLY A 33 -20.15 0.97 -13.03
C GLY A 33 -19.94 0.69 -11.56
N ASP A 34 -21.00 0.23 -10.91
CA ASP A 34 -21.04 -0.32 -9.56
C ASP A 34 -21.18 0.66 -8.36
N THR A 35 -22.39 0.67 -7.80
CA THR A 35 -22.73 1.32 -6.52
C THR A 35 -22.21 0.54 -5.29
N SER A 36 -21.60 -0.64 -5.46
CA SER A 36 -20.93 -1.38 -4.39
C SER A 36 -19.75 -0.61 -3.77
N LYS A 37 -19.10 0.28 -4.54
CA LYS A 37 -17.98 1.12 -4.09
C LYS A 37 -18.38 2.23 -3.10
N ILE A 38 -19.68 2.42 -2.81
CA ILE A 38 -20.15 3.26 -1.67
C ILE A 38 -19.62 2.70 -0.34
N ASN A 39 -19.23 1.42 -0.31
CA ASN A 39 -18.61 0.79 0.84
C ASN A 39 -17.14 1.15 1.02
N ASN A 40 -16.44 1.86 0.11
CA ASN A 40 -15.08 2.36 0.33
C ASN A 40 -15.08 3.52 1.34
N ILE A 41 -15.46 3.23 2.58
CA ILE A 41 -15.35 4.13 3.70
C ILE A 41 -13.99 3.88 4.32
N VAL A 42 -13.30 4.96 4.58
CA VAL A 42 -12.16 4.93 5.47
C VAL A 42 -12.62 5.11 6.92
N SER A 43 -12.25 4.19 7.79
CA SER A 43 -12.33 4.35 9.24
C SER A 43 -11.01 4.87 9.81
N VAL A 44 -11.13 5.60 10.90
CA VAL A 44 -9.98 6.12 11.66
C VAL A 44 -9.94 5.38 12.98
N GLU A 45 -9.25 4.26 13.02
CA GLU A 45 -8.86 3.64 14.28
C GLU A 45 -7.50 4.21 14.70
N GLU A 46 -7.46 4.81 15.92
CA GLU A 46 -6.32 5.21 16.78
C GLU A 46 -4.90 5.31 16.19
N SER A 47 -4.76 5.83 14.99
CA SER A 47 -3.51 5.90 14.26
C SER A 47 -3.23 7.38 13.94
N GLY A 48 -1.96 7.78 14.16
CA GLY A 48 -1.50 9.19 14.24
C GLY A 48 -1.82 10.15 13.07
N PRO A 49 -1.33 11.40 13.16
CA PRO A 49 -1.81 12.47 12.29
C PRO A 49 -1.41 12.25 10.82
N GLY A 50 -2.39 11.88 9.98
CA GLY A 50 -2.22 11.71 8.52
C GLY A 50 -2.95 10.56 7.82
N LYS A 51 -4.00 9.97 8.42
CA LYS A 51 -4.41 8.62 8.05
C LYS A 51 -5.86 8.44 7.79
N ALA A 52 -6.11 7.83 6.67
CA ALA A 52 -7.30 7.11 6.38
C ALA A 52 -6.79 5.76 5.84
N LEU A 53 -6.98 4.70 6.62
CA LEU A 53 -6.69 3.31 6.25
C LEU A 53 -7.79 2.78 5.31
N LYS A 54 -7.46 1.99 4.30
CA LYS A 54 -8.49 1.35 3.46
C LYS A 54 -9.23 0.35 4.34
N THR A 55 -10.51 0.61 4.62
CA THR A 55 -11.29 -0.23 5.56
C THR A 55 -12.62 -0.74 4.99
N GLN A 56 -13.01 -0.29 3.80
CA GLN A 56 -14.31 -0.58 3.19
C GLN A 56 -15.52 -0.51 4.16
N GLY A 57 -15.49 0.43 5.12
CA GLY A 57 -16.53 0.60 6.13
C GLY A 57 -16.56 -0.43 7.25
N GLY A 58 -15.62 -1.36 7.28
CA GLY A 58 -15.35 -2.26 8.40
C GLY A 58 -14.25 -1.73 9.34
N THR A 59 -13.93 -2.57 10.32
CA THR A 59 -12.77 -2.42 11.21
C THR A 59 -11.56 -3.15 10.61
N THR A 60 -10.36 -2.70 11.01
CA THR A 60 -9.07 -3.30 10.63
C THR A 60 -8.48 -4.05 11.81
N LEU A 61 -7.45 -4.86 11.58
CA LEU A 61 -6.62 -5.36 12.66
C LEU A 61 -6.02 -4.16 13.43
N PRO A 62 -6.09 -4.12 14.78
CA PRO A 62 -5.45 -3.06 15.55
C PRO A 62 -3.97 -2.93 15.21
N SER A 63 -3.56 -1.74 14.78
CA SER A 63 -2.20 -1.49 14.31
C SER A 63 -1.15 -1.44 15.42
N LYS A 64 -1.55 -1.53 16.69
CA LYS A 64 -0.66 -1.47 17.86
C LYS A 64 -1.15 -2.41 18.96
N GLY A 65 -0.28 -2.70 19.91
CA GLY A 65 -0.57 -3.55 21.05
C GLY A 65 -0.31 -5.02 20.72
N ASN A 66 -1.12 -5.90 21.27
CA ASN A 66 -0.93 -7.35 21.16
C ASN A 66 -2.22 -8.04 20.68
N PRO A 67 -2.74 -7.69 19.49
CA PRO A 67 -3.92 -8.33 18.95
C PRO A 67 -3.62 -9.80 18.64
N ASN A 68 -4.64 -10.65 18.75
CA ASN A 68 -4.55 -12.04 18.34
C ASN A 68 -5.40 -12.27 17.10
N ILE A 69 -4.85 -12.96 16.11
CA ILE A 69 -5.59 -13.38 14.90
C ILE A 69 -5.91 -14.86 14.91
N LEU A 70 -6.94 -15.24 14.17
CA LEU A 70 -7.26 -16.64 13.88
C LEU A 70 -6.68 -17.01 12.51
N VAL A 71 -5.90 -18.09 12.46
CA VAL A 71 -5.42 -18.68 11.21
C VAL A 71 -6.18 -19.99 11.01
N VAL A 72 -7.06 -20.04 10.02
CA VAL A 72 -7.99 -21.14 9.77
C VAL A 72 -7.54 -21.92 8.53
N PRO A 73 -7.08 -23.17 8.67
CA PRO A 73 -6.91 -24.05 7.53
C PRO A 73 -8.29 -24.40 6.93
N VAL A 74 -8.54 -23.98 5.69
CA VAL A 74 -9.80 -24.20 4.96
C VAL A 74 -9.62 -25.33 3.93
N GLN A 75 -10.30 -26.45 4.16
CA GLN A 75 -10.26 -27.61 3.29
C GLN A 75 -11.46 -27.62 2.35
N PHE A 76 -11.22 -27.48 1.05
CA PHE A 76 -12.27 -27.65 0.05
C PHE A 76 -12.79 -29.09 0.08
N LYS A 77 -14.12 -29.23 0.12
CA LYS A 77 -14.77 -30.54 0.19
C LYS A 77 -14.39 -31.44 -0.99
N GLY A 78 -13.87 -32.62 -0.68
CA GLY A 78 -13.49 -33.62 -1.69
C GLY A 78 -12.11 -33.38 -2.32
N GLU A 79 -11.40 -32.33 -1.91
CA GLU A 79 -10.01 -32.10 -2.29
C GLU A 79 -9.06 -32.77 -1.28
N THR A 80 -7.76 -32.83 -1.61
CA THR A 80 -6.73 -33.46 -0.78
C THR A 80 -6.67 -32.86 0.62
N GLU A 81 -6.68 -33.71 1.65
CA GLU A 81 -6.65 -33.22 3.02
C GLU A 81 -5.33 -32.54 3.39
N PHE A 82 -5.38 -31.59 4.32
CA PHE A 82 -4.15 -31.04 4.90
C PHE A 82 -3.34 -32.14 5.57
N SER A 83 -2.07 -32.28 5.18
CA SER A 83 -1.13 -33.10 5.93
C SER A 83 -0.69 -32.38 7.22
N ASN A 84 -0.19 -33.15 8.19
CA ASN A 84 0.45 -32.58 9.39
C ASN A 84 1.58 -31.60 9.03
N ASN A 85 2.29 -31.85 7.91
CA ASN A 85 3.34 -30.96 7.44
C ASN A 85 2.76 -29.64 6.91
N ASN A 86 1.61 -29.66 6.23
CA ASN A 86 0.94 -28.42 5.82
C ASN A 86 0.53 -27.59 7.04
N LEU A 87 -0.08 -28.22 8.05
CA LEU A 87 -0.51 -27.54 9.27
C LEU A 87 0.67 -26.97 10.06
N TYR A 88 1.76 -27.74 10.17
CA TYR A 88 3.01 -27.25 10.75
C TYR A 88 3.57 -26.06 9.99
N ASN A 89 3.60 -26.12 8.66
CA ASN A 89 4.09 -25.02 7.83
C ASN A 89 3.24 -23.75 8.00
N ILE A 90 1.91 -23.89 8.06
CA ILE A 90 1.02 -22.76 8.34
C ILE A 90 1.40 -22.14 9.70
N LYS A 91 1.54 -22.95 10.74
CA LYS A 91 1.92 -22.44 12.07
C LYS A 91 3.24 -21.68 12.05
N GLU A 92 4.27 -22.23 11.43
CA GLU A 92 5.60 -21.59 11.39
C GLU A 92 5.59 -20.31 10.54
N THR A 93 4.87 -20.28 9.40
CA THR A 93 4.73 -19.08 8.57
C THR A 93 4.12 -17.91 9.32
N PHE A 94 3.14 -18.16 10.20
CA PHE A 94 2.47 -17.10 10.95
C PHE A 94 3.15 -16.75 12.28
N PHE A 95 3.57 -17.76 13.04
CA PHE A 95 3.98 -17.59 14.45
C PHE A 95 5.32 -18.26 14.79
N GLY A 96 6.06 -18.75 13.79
CA GLY A 96 7.39 -19.32 13.99
C GLY A 96 8.40 -18.25 14.43
N SER A 97 9.43 -18.67 15.17
CA SER A 97 10.64 -17.85 15.33
C SER A 97 11.35 -17.76 13.97
N SER A 98 12.14 -16.69 13.75
CA SER A 98 12.92 -16.48 12.52
C SER A 98 14.10 -17.48 12.34
N ASP A 99 13.94 -18.73 12.77
CA ASP A 99 14.92 -19.82 12.75
C ASP A 99 14.88 -20.67 11.46
N ASP A 100 15.70 -21.72 11.42
CA ASP A 100 16.10 -22.58 10.29
C ASP A 100 15.01 -23.01 9.28
N ASP A 101 13.74 -22.95 9.62
CA ASP A 101 12.62 -23.40 8.78
C ASP A 101 12.02 -22.32 7.88
N LEU A 102 12.23 -21.04 8.21
CA LEU A 102 11.74 -19.91 7.44
C LEU A 102 12.83 -19.36 6.53
N VAL A 103 12.37 -18.85 5.39
CA VAL A 103 13.15 -18.01 4.50
C VAL A 103 13.61 -16.81 5.31
N TRP A 104 12.71 -15.97 5.79
CA TRP A 104 13.09 -14.68 6.36
C TRP A 104 12.48 -14.47 7.73
N GLU A 105 11.21 -14.10 7.77
CA GLU A 105 10.43 -13.81 8.97
C GLU A 105 9.12 -14.59 8.93
N SER A 106 8.51 -14.80 10.09
CA SER A 106 7.09 -15.13 10.16
C SER A 106 6.27 -13.84 10.11
N VAL A 107 4.95 -13.95 9.94
CA VAL A 107 4.06 -12.78 10.04
C VAL A 107 4.26 -12.07 11.39
N SER A 108 4.24 -12.83 12.50
CA SER A 108 4.46 -12.28 13.84
C SER A 108 5.81 -11.58 13.98
N SER A 109 6.91 -12.22 13.57
CA SER A 109 8.25 -11.67 13.78
C SER A 109 8.54 -10.46 12.88
N PHE A 110 8.00 -10.46 11.65
CA PHE A 110 8.09 -9.31 10.76
C PHE A 110 7.43 -8.08 11.37
N TYR A 111 6.17 -8.19 11.82
CA TYR A 111 5.44 -7.04 12.35
C TYR A 111 5.97 -6.55 13.70
N GLU A 112 6.47 -7.43 14.56
CA GLU A 112 7.18 -7.04 15.78
C GLU A 112 8.41 -6.17 15.46
N LYS A 113 9.25 -6.62 14.52
CA LYS A 113 10.47 -5.91 14.10
C LYS A 113 10.13 -4.60 13.37
N SER A 114 9.26 -4.67 12.36
CA SER A 114 8.89 -3.53 11.51
C SER A 114 8.24 -2.40 12.32
N SER A 115 7.44 -2.74 13.32
CA SER A 115 6.75 -1.77 14.18
C SER A 115 7.59 -1.22 15.34
N TYR A 116 8.86 -1.63 15.47
CA TYR A 116 9.71 -1.32 16.62
C TYR A 116 9.10 -1.80 17.95
N GLY A 117 8.48 -2.98 17.93
CA GLY A 117 7.80 -3.60 19.07
C GLY A 117 6.46 -2.96 19.46
N LYS A 118 5.90 -2.08 18.61
CA LYS A 118 4.60 -1.42 18.88
C LYS A 118 3.41 -2.31 18.53
N LEU A 119 3.60 -3.31 17.69
CA LEU A 119 2.61 -4.30 17.30
C LEU A 119 3.19 -5.70 17.44
N ASN A 120 2.54 -6.55 18.24
CA ASN A 120 2.91 -7.94 18.42
C ASN A 120 1.70 -8.81 18.07
N ILE A 121 1.67 -9.33 16.84
CA ILE A 121 0.55 -10.15 16.37
C ILE A 121 0.69 -11.57 16.94
N GLY A 122 -0.17 -11.92 17.87
CA GLY A 122 -0.32 -13.28 18.39
C GLY A 122 -1.44 -14.04 17.68
N GLY A 123 -1.74 -15.25 18.15
CA GLY A 123 -2.89 -15.99 17.64
C GLY A 123 -2.78 -17.49 17.77
N MET A 124 -3.64 -18.18 17.02
CA MET A 124 -3.60 -19.63 16.91
C MET A 124 -3.95 -20.11 15.49
N VAL A 125 -3.37 -21.24 15.12
CA VAL A 125 -3.86 -22.03 13.99
C VAL A 125 -4.98 -22.94 14.52
N THR A 126 -6.17 -22.83 13.94
CA THR A 126 -7.36 -23.58 14.38
C THR A 126 -7.35 -25.01 13.84
N ASP A 127 -8.34 -25.80 14.27
CA ASP A 127 -8.69 -27.04 13.58
C ASP A 127 -9.11 -26.76 12.13
N VAL A 128 -8.92 -27.76 11.26
CA VAL A 128 -9.29 -27.67 9.84
C VAL A 128 -10.80 -27.51 9.70
N VAL A 129 -11.23 -26.49 8.96
CA VAL A 129 -12.63 -26.31 8.58
C VAL A 129 -12.83 -26.82 7.15
N THR A 130 -13.76 -27.76 6.96
CA THR A 130 -14.12 -28.21 5.61
C THR A 130 -15.24 -27.35 5.04
N THR A 131 -15.08 -26.86 3.81
CA THR A 131 -16.10 -26.07 3.12
C THR A 131 -17.38 -26.88 2.86
N GLN A 132 -18.50 -26.19 2.66
CA GLN A 132 -19.77 -26.86 2.36
C GLN A 132 -19.75 -27.58 0.99
N TYR A 133 -19.08 -26.98 0.01
CA TYR A 133 -19.02 -27.44 -1.38
C TYR A 133 -17.58 -27.60 -1.88
N SER A 134 -17.40 -28.37 -2.96
CA SER A 134 -16.10 -28.53 -3.60
C SER A 134 -15.65 -27.24 -4.29
N TYR A 135 -14.35 -27.10 -4.52
CA TYR A 135 -13.82 -26.00 -5.32
C TYR A 135 -14.45 -25.94 -6.71
N SER A 136 -14.65 -27.09 -7.36
CA SER A 136 -15.30 -27.17 -8.67
C SER A 136 -16.74 -26.62 -8.70
N TYR A 137 -17.45 -26.70 -7.57
CA TYR A 137 -18.79 -26.11 -7.44
C TYR A 137 -18.70 -24.60 -7.24
N TYR A 138 -17.85 -24.11 -6.34
CA TYR A 138 -17.63 -22.67 -6.15
C TYR A 138 -17.14 -21.98 -7.43
N LYS A 139 -16.26 -22.63 -8.19
CA LYS A 139 -15.81 -22.15 -9.51
C LYS A 139 -16.96 -21.98 -10.50
N GLN A 140 -17.96 -22.87 -10.46
CA GLN A 140 -19.16 -22.72 -11.31
C GLN A 140 -20.01 -21.51 -10.91
N ILE A 141 -20.12 -21.21 -9.61
CA ILE A 141 -20.81 -20.00 -9.13
C ILE A 141 -20.11 -18.76 -9.66
N ILE A 142 -18.79 -18.69 -9.51
CA ILE A 142 -17.98 -17.56 -10.00
C ILE A 142 -18.15 -17.39 -11.52
N ASN A 143 -18.00 -18.46 -12.29
CA ASN A 143 -18.10 -18.43 -13.75
C ASN A 143 -19.52 -18.17 -14.29
N SER A 144 -20.57 -18.47 -13.52
CA SER A 144 -21.96 -18.26 -13.92
C SER A 144 -22.49 -16.88 -13.52
N SER A 145 -21.72 -16.13 -12.73
CA SER A 145 -22.05 -14.76 -12.36
C SER A 145 -21.71 -13.81 -13.50
N ASP A 146 -22.54 -12.80 -13.73
CA ASP A 146 -22.25 -11.76 -14.74
C ASP A 146 -20.92 -11.09 -14.38
N SER A 147 -19.95 -11.14 -15.31
CA SER A 147 -18.57 -10.66 -15.15
C SER A 147 -18.50 -9.17 -14.77
N SER A 148 -19.60 -8.44 -14.90
CA SER A 148 -19.70 -7.02 -14.54
C SER A 148 -20.06 -6.74 -13.07
N SER A 149 -20.31 -7.76 -12.24
CA SER A 149 -20.99 -7.57 -10.94
C SER A 149 -20.23 -7.95 -9.67
N ASN A 150 -19.00 -8.48 -9.72
CA ASN A 150 -18.24 -9.00 -8.55
C ASN A 150 -19.04 -9.93 -7.60
N SER A 151 -20.22 -10.40 -8.03
CA SER A 151 -21.23 -11.01 -7.17
C SER A 151 -20.94 -12.48 -6.88
N GLY A 152 -20.27 -13.16 -7.81
CA GLY A 152 -19.91 -14.57 -7.70
C GLY A 152 -18.90 -14.84 -6.59
N ILE A 153 -17.76 -14.15 -6.61
CA ILE A 153 -16.73 -14.29 -5.58
C ILE A 153 -17.26 -13.87 -4.21
N SER A 154 -18.01 -12.76 -4.15
CA SER A 154 -18.65 -12.28 -2.91
C SER A 154 -19.60 -13.32 -2.32
N SER A 155 -20.41 -13.98 -3.16
CA SER A 155 -21.35 -15.03 -2.73
C SER A 155 -20.62 -16.28 -2.22
N VAL A 156 -19.53 -16.68 -2.91
CA VAL A 156 -18.68 -17.80 -2.47
C VAL A 156 -18.02 -17.50 -1.13
N MET A 157 -17.42 -16.32 -0.98
CA MET A 157 -16.76 -15.93 0.26
C MET A 157 -17.75 -15.79 1.42
N THR A 158 -18.95 -15.26 1.18
CA THR A 158 -20.03 -15.23 2.19
C THR A 158 -20.29 -16.64 2.74
N ASN A 159 -20.46 -17.63 1.86
CA ASN A 159 -20.72 -19.01 2.27
C ASN A 159 -19.53 -19.64 3.03
N ILE A 160 -18.29 -19.37 2.60
CA ILE A 160 -17.08 -19.87 3.27
C ILE A 160 -16.93 -19.23 4.65
N ILE A 161 -17.11 -17.91 4.76
CA ILE A 161 -17.04 -17.16 6.02
C ILE A 161 -18.09 -17.67 7.01
N ASP A 162 -19.35 -17.85 6.57
CA ASP A 162 -20.41 -18.40 7.41
C ASP A 162 -20.07 -19.82 7.90
N THR A 163 -19.49 -20.65 7.03
CA THR A 163 -19.06 -22.02 7.36
C THR A 163 -17.92 -22.02 8.38
N VAL A 164 -16.90 -21.18 8.15
CA VAL A 164 -15.76 -20.99 9.04
C VAL A 164 -16.22 -20.51 10.40
N TYR A 165 -16.95 -19.40 10.46
CA TYR A 165 -17.38 -18.84 11.75
C TYR A 165 -18.27 -19.82 12.52
N SER A 166 -19.24 -20.47 11.87
CA SER A 166 -20.11 -21.45 12.53
C SER A 166 -19.31 -22.63 13.09
N SER A 167 -18.35 -23.16 12.32
CA SER A 167 -17.50 -24.28 12.76
C SER A 167 -16.60 -23.89 13.94
N LEU A 168 -16.03 -22.69 13.91
CA LEU A 168 -15.22 -22.17 15.03
C LEU A 168 -16.07 -21.92 16.27
N ALA A 169 -17.28 -21.37 16.10
CA ALA A 169 -18.20 -21.12 17.20
C ALA A 169 -18.70 -22.42 17.85
N ASP A 170 -18.93 -23.47 17.07
CA ASP A 170 -19.30 -24.79 17.58
C ASP A 170 -18.14 -25.46 18.33
N THR A 171 -16.91 -25.34 17.82
CA THR A 171 -15.72 -25.98 18.42
C THR A 171 -15.23 -25.26 19.68
N TYR A 172 -15.11 -23.93 19.64
CA TYR A 172 -14.48 -23.15 20.71
C TYR A 172 -15.48 -22.37 21.57
N GLY A 173 -16.68 -22.11 21.05
CA GLY A 173 -17.68 -21.25 21.68
C GLY A 173 -17.46 -19.76 21.40
N ARG A 174 -18.55 -19.04 21.08
CA ARG A 174 -18.51 -17.59 20.79
C ARG A 174 -17.84 -16.77 21.90
N GLN A 175 -18.08 -17.09 23.16
CA GLN A 175 -17.48 -16.36 24.28
C GLN A 175 -15.96 -16.45 24.28
N TYR A 176 -15.40 -17.63 23.99
CA TYR A 176 -13.95 -17.82 23.91
C TYR A 176 -13.36 -17.04 22.74
N LEU A 177 -14.01 -17.07 21.58
CA LEU A 177 -13.57 -16.34 20.39
C LEU A 177 -13.48 -14.84 20.66
N MET A 178 -14.54 -14.25 21.22
CA MET A 178 -14.53 -12.81 21.54
C MET A 178 -13.55 -12.47 22.66
N SER A 179 -13.41 -13.29 23.71
CA SER A 179 -12.50 -12.95 24.81
C SER A 179 -11.01 -12.99 24.46
N ASN A 180 -10.64 -13.64 23.35
CA ASN A 180 -9.24 -13.86 23.00
C ASN A 180 -8.82 -13.20 21.68
N PHE A 181 -9.75 -12.88 20.79
CA PHE A 181 -9.49 -12.41 19.41
C PHE A 181 -10.28 -11.13 19.05
N ASP A 182 -10.81 -10.41 20.05
CA ASP A 182 -11.41 -9.08 19.93
C ASP A 182 -10.72 -8.19 20.97
N SER A 183 -9.54 -7.67 20.61
CA SER A 183 -8.67 -6.95 21.56
C SER A 183 -9.13 -5.52 21.80
N ASN A 184 -9.89 -4.93 20.87
CA ASN A 184 -10.46 -3.58 20.98
C ASN A 184 -11.88 -3.56 21.59
N ASN A 185 -12.49 -4.73 21.85
CA ASN A 185 -13.83 -4.94 22.43
C ASN A 185 -14.98 -4.35 21.59
N ASP A 186 -14.88 -4.41 20.27
CA ASP A 186 -15.92 -3.96 19.35
C ASP A 186 -16.96 -5.06 19.02
N ASN A 187 -16.78 -6.28 19.56
CA ASN A 187 -17.54 -7.50 19.29
C ASN A 187 -17.31 -8.10 17.89
N ILE A 188 -16.15 -7.79 17.28
CA ILE A 188 -15.69 -8.30 16.00
C ILE A 188 -14.33 -8.97 16.21
N LEU A 189 -14.07 -10.06 15.49
CA LEU A 189 -12.75 -10.68 15.47
C LEU A 189 -11.74 -9.73 14.80
N ASP A 190 -10.65 -9.42 15.51
CA ASP A 190 -9.57 -8.51 15.10
C ASP A 190 -9.04 -8.80 13.69
N GLY A 191 -8.93 -10.09 13.33
CA GLY A 191 -8.49 -10.52 12.01
C GLY A 191 -8.58 -12.02 11.81
N VAL A 192 -8.99 -12.45 10.62
CA VAL A 192 -9.10 -13.87 10.24
C VAL A 192 -8.31 -14.15 8.97
N TRP A 193 -7.34 -15.04 9.08
CA TRP A 193 -6.63 -15.64 7.96
C TRP A 193 -7.26 -16.96 7.57
N MET A 194 -7.64 -17.12 6.30
CA MET A 194 -8.15 -18.38 5.76
C MET A 194 -7.13 -18.93 4.75
N VAL A 195 -6.49 -20.04 5.12
CA VAL A 195 -5.45 -20.69 4.29
C VAL A 195 -6.02 -21.94 3.66
N TYR A 196 -6.18 -21.98 2.33
CA TYR A 196 -6.86 -23.10 1.66
C TYR A 196 -5.92 -24.19 1.12
N ASN A 197 -6.46 -25.40 0.95
CA ASN A 197 -5.75 -26.66 0.67
C ASN A 197 -5.53 -27.01 -0.82
N ILE A 198 -5.61 -26.04 -1.72
CA ILE A 198 -5.35 -26.23 -3.16
C ILE A 198 -4.21 -25.30 -3.54
N GLU A 199 -3.35 -25.73 -4.46
CA GLU A 199 -2.31 -24.87 -5.05
C GLU A 199 -2.92 -23.61 -5.70
N GLU A 200 -2.19 -22.51 -5.67
CA GLU A 200 -2.59 -21.24 -6.27
C GLU A 200 -2.66 -21.29 -7.80
N ASP A 201 -3.40 -20.34 -8.38
CA ASP A 201 -3.32 -20.05 -9.81
C ASP A 201 -2.27 -18.95 -10.04
N GLU A 202 -1.05 -19.36 -10.41
CA GLU A 202 0.05 -18.45 -10.71
C GLU A 202 -0.25 -17.46 -11.85
N THR A 203 -1.28 -17.72 -12.67
CA THR A 203 -1.65 -16.82 -13.76
C THR A 203 -2.48 -15.63 -13.31
N GLY A 204 -2.97 -15.61 -12.07
CA GLY A 204 -3.83 -14.55 -11.53
C GLY A 204 -5.19 -14.44 -12.24
N LYS A 205 -5.58 -15.44 -13.04
CA LYS A 205 -6.84 -15.45 -13.81
C LYS A 205 -8.02 -16.02 -13.04
N ASN A 206 -7.78 -16.48 -11.83
CA ASN A 206 -8.77 -17.10 -10.99
C ASN A 206 -8.76 -16.42 -9.63
N ASP A 207 -9.70 -15.50 -9.46
CA ASP A 207 -9.80 -14.64 -8.28
C ASP A 207 -9.90 -15.44 -6.97
N LEU A 208 -10.47 -16.65 -6.99
CA LEU A 208 -10.57 -17.50 -5.81
C LEU A 208 -9.27 -18.24 -5.47
N LEU A 209 -8.39 -18.46 -6.46
CA LEU A 209 -7.09 -19.13 -6.24
C LEU A 209 -5.91 -18.16 -6.20
N TRP A 210 -6.17 -16.85 -6.12
CA TRP A 210 -5.19 -15.82 -5.85
C TRP A 210 -5.22 -15.41 -4.37
N ALA A 211 -4.13 -14.81 -3.88
CA ALA A 211 -4.10 -14.24 -2.54
C ALA A 211 -4.81 -12.88 -2.52
N PHE A 212 -5.63 -12.63 -1.50
CA PHE A 212 -6.26 -11.32 -1.34
C PHE A 212 -6.71 -11.06 0.10
N THR A 213 -6.92 -9.78 0.39
CA THR A 213 -7.55 -9.28 1.61
C THR A 213 -8.86 -8.59 1.27
N SER A 214 -9.89 -8.80 2.08
CA SER A 214 -11.19 -8.19 1.87
C SER A 214 -11.96 -7.96 3.16
N TRP A 215 -13.04 -7.20 3.05
CA TRP A 215 -13.95 -6.93 4.13
C TRP A 215 -15.23 -7.72 3.96
N ASN A 216 -15.65 -8.38 5.03
CA ASN A 216 -16.93 -9.03 5.12
C ASN A 216 -18.03 -7.97 5.18
N THR A 217 -18.65 -7.72 4.04
CA THR A 217 -19.75 -6.76 3.88
C THR A 217 -21.12 -7.44 3.74
N THR A 218 -21.15 -8.77 3.72
CA THR A 218 -22.34 -9.55 3.32
C THR A 218 -22.74 -10.62 4.34
N SER A 219 -21.79 -11.24 5.04
CA SER A 219 -22.05 -12.24 6.08
C SER A 219 -22.37 -11.56 7.43
N SER A 220 -23.22 -12.22 8.21
CA SER A 220 -23.51 -11.83 9.60
C SER A 220 -22.47 -12.28 10.64
N ALA A 221 -21.44 -13.02 10.21
CA ALA A 221 -20.34 -13.41 11.08
C ALA A 221 -19.62 -12.15 11.63
N PRO A 222 -19.21 -12.13 12.91
CA PRO A 222 -18.45 -11.04 13.51
C PRO A 222 -16.97 -11.11 13.08
N ILE A 223 -16.75 -11.07 11.77
CA ILE A 223 -15.46 -10.95 11.12
C ILE A 223 -15.59 -9.70 10.27
N SER A 224 -14.72 -8.71 10.45
CA SER A 224 -14.70 -7.52 9.60
C SER A 224 -13.75 -7.73 8.44
N VAL A 225 -12.45 -7.85 8.73
CA VAL A 225 -11.40 -8.04 7.73
C VAL A 225 -10.92 -9.48 7.73
N TYR A 226 -10.65 -10.01 6.54
CA TYR A 226 -10.07 -11.33 6.39
C TYR A 226 -9.09 -11.39 5.21
N CYS A 227 -8.13 -12.31 5.33
CA CYS A 227 -7.21 -12.65 4.26
C CYS A 227 -7.47 -14.07 3.77
N TRP A 228 -7.20 -14.32 2.50
CA TRP A 228 -7.43 -15.59 1.82
C TRP A 228 -6.22 -15.93 0.95
N ALA A 229 -5.60 -17.10 1.13
CA ALA A 229 -4.48 -17.55 0.30
C ALA A 229 -4.27 -19.07 0.31
N SER A 230 -3.65 -19.59 -0.75
CA SER A 230 -3.20 -20.98 -0.86
C SER A 230 -2.07 -21.25 0.14
N TYR A 231 -2.00 -22.45 0.72
CA TYR A 231 -0.79 -22.87 1.44
C TYR A 231 0.46 -22.93 0.53
N GLY A 232 0.26 -23.08 -0.79
CA GLY A 232 1.31 -23.18 -1.81
C GLY A 232 2.15 -21.91 -1.94
N PHE A 233 1.59 -20.74 -1.60
CA PHE A 233 2.36 -19.48 -1.52
C PHE A 233 3.54 -19.56 -0.54
N MET A 234 3.53 -20.49 0.42
CA MET A 234 4.65 -20.73 1.35
C MET A 234 5.86 -21.41 0.69
N GLN A 235 5.73 -21.89 -0.54
CA GLN A 235 6.73 -22.73 -1.24
C GLN A 235 7.07 -22.18 -2.63
N LYS A 236 6.72 -20.93 -2.91
CA LYS A 236 6.77 -20.33 -4.26
C LYS A 236 8.15 -20.32 -4.90
N ASP A 237 9.22 -20.27 -4.10
CA ASP A 237 10.58 -20.41 -4.59
C ASP A 237 11.19 -21.72 -4.08
N ALA A 238 11.04 -22.78 -4.88
CA ALA A 238 11.58 -24.11 -4.61
C ALA A 238 13.11 -24.12 -4.39
N ARG A 239 13.84 -23.06 -4.79
CA ARG A 239 15.29 -22.94 -4.56
C ARG A 239 15.60 -22.65 -3.10
N LEU A 240 14.68 -22.03 -2.37
CA LEU A 240 14.88 -21.61 -0.98
C LEU A 240 14.84 -22.79 0.00
N LYS A 241 14.20 -23.91 -0.37
CA LYS A 241 14.03 -25.12 0.46
C LYS A 241 13.45 -24.88 1.86
N LYS A 242 12.91 -23.68 2.10
CA LYS A 242 12.37 -23.17 3.36
C LYS A 242 11.04 -22.48 3.08
N LYS A 243 10.26 -22.23 4.13
CA LYS A 243 8.92 -21.65 4.06
C LYS A 243 9.00 -20.14 3.84
N ASP A 244 8.19 -19.61 2.94
CA ASP A 244 8.17 -18.20 2.57
C ASP A 244 6.90 -17.50 3.09
N ALA A 245 7.07 -16.47 3.91
CA ALA A 245 5.95 -15.72 4.48
C ALA A 245 5.62 -14.41 3.73
N HIS A 246 6.38 -14.00 2.71
CA HIS A 246 6.26 -12.66 2.12
C HIS A 246 4.84 -12.33 1.64
N THR A 247 4.15 -13.27 1.00
CA THR A 247 2.74 -13.08 0.58
C THR A 247 1.81 -12.90 1.78
N PHE A 248 1.99 -13.68 2.83
CA PHE A 248 1.17 -13.59 4.04
C PHE A 248 1.46 -12.31 4.82
N ILE A 249 2.70 -11.82 4.79
CA ILE A 249 3.08 -10.53 5.36
C ILE A 249 2.40 -9.40 4.59
N HIS A 250 2.50 -9.39 3.26
CA HIS A 250 1.87 -8.37 2.39
C HIS A 250 0.36 -8.24 2.64
N GLU A 251 -0.38 -9.35 2.59
CA GLU A 251 -1.82 -9.36 2.82
C GLU A 251 -2.19 -8.95 4.26
N THR A 252 -1.35 -9.26 5.25
CA THR A 252 -1.54 -8.75 6.61
C THR A 252 -1.39 -7.22 6.67
N GLY A 253 -0.63 -6.62 5.75
CA GLY A 253 -0.53 -5.17 5.57
C GLY A 253 -1.86 -4.55 5.18
N HIS A 254 -2.61 -5.20 4.27
CA HIS A 254 -3.99 -4.82 3.96
C HIS A 254 -4.94 -5.05 5.12
N MET A 255 -4.72 -6.09 5.95
CA MET A 255 -5.52 -6.32 7.15
C MET A 255 -5.38 -5.16 8.15
N LEU A 256 -4.21 -4.53 8.18
CA LEU A 256 -3.91 -3.28 8.91
C LEU A 256 -4.39 -2.02 8.16
N GLY A 257 -4.94 -2.17 6.95
CA GLY A 257 -5.53 -1.11 6.15
C GLY A 257 -4.58 -0.33 5.24
N LEU A 258 -3.40 -0.88 4.93
CA LEU A 258 -2.51 -0.33 3.90
C LEU A 258 -3.06 -0.63 2.49
N GLU A 259 -2.77 0.25 1.53
CA GLU A 259 -3.09 0.05 0.11
C GLU A 259 -1.92 -0.63 -0.62
N ASP A 260 -2.18 -1.17 -1.81
CA ASP A 260 -1.12 -1.57 -2.73
C ASP A 260 -0.40 -0.35 -3.30
N TYR A 261 0.93 -0.44 -3.44
CA TYR A 261 1.78 0.61 -3.98
C TYR A 261 2.30 0.32 -5.39
N TYR A 262 2.01 -0.85 -5.96
CA TYR A 262 2.21 -1.12 -7.39
C TYR A 262 1.08 -0.52 -8.24
N ASP A 263 1.38 -0.29 -9.52
CA ASP A 263 0.35 -0.04 -10.53
C ASP A 263 -0.30 -1.38 -10.91
N THR A 264 -1.54 -1.61 -10.50
CA THR A 264 -2.32 -2.83 -10.83
C THR A 264 -2.52 -3.00 -12.34
N GLY A 265 -2.42 -1.92 -13.12
CA GLY A 265 -2.46 -1.94 -14.58
C GLY A 265 -1.11 -2.32 -15.21
N TYR A 266 -0.07 -2.47 -14.39
CA TYR A 266 1.32 -2.80 -14.75
C TYR A 266 1.89 -1.92 -15.87
N SER A 267 1.43 -0.66 -15.94
CA SER A 267 1.85 0.29 -16.97
C SER A 267 3.01 1.17 -16.50
N LEU A 268 3.16 1.35 -15.19
CA LEU A 268 4.16 2.18 -14.51
C LEU A 268 4.61 1.47 -13.20
N SER A 269 5.60 2.02 -12.49
CA SER A 269 6.06 1.51 -11.19
C SER A 269 6.29 2.68 -10.24
N PRO A 270 5.23 3.38 -9.80
CA PRO A 270 5.36 4.62 -9.04
C PRO A 270 6.23 4.48 -7.80
N PHE A 271 6.07 3.37 -7.06
CA PHE A 271 6.85 3.06 -5.85
C PHE A 271 8.23 2.42 -6.16
N GLY A 272 8.46 2.00 -7.41
CA GLY A 272 9.75 1.50 -7.88
C GLY A 272 9.94 -0.02 -7.74
N GLY A 273 8.93 -0.77 -7.33
CA GLY A 273 8.99 -2.23 -7.26
C GLY A 273 9.74 -2.77 -6.04
N LEU A 274 10.09 -1.92 -5.08
CA LEU A 274 10.97 -2.25 -3.95
C LEU A 274 10.31 -1.91 -2.60
N GLY A 275 9.26 -2.63 -2.23
CA GLY A 275 8.63 -2.49 -0.91
C GLY A 275 7.61 -3.59 -0.61
N MET A 276 7.25 -3.72 0.67
CA MET A 276 6.39 -4.80 1.15
C MET A 276 4.98 -4.71 0.55
N MET A 277 4.41 -3.50 0.47
CA MET A 277 3.11 -3.25 -0.19
C MET A 277 3.24 -3.08 -1.73
N ASP A 278 4.41 -3.42 -2.30
CA ASP A 278 4.65 -3.37 -3.74
C ASP A 278 4.92 -4.81 -4.27
N TYR A 279 6.13 -5.33 -4.10
CA TYR A 279 6.52 -6.69 -4.53
C TYR A 279 6.87 -7.62 -3.36
N ASN A 280 6.28 -7.39 -2.20
CA ASN A 280 6.40 -8.26 -1.02
C ASN A 280 7.85 -8.44 -0.55
N ILE A 281 8.71 -7.45 -0.74
CA ILE A 281 10.11 -7.47 -0.29
C ILE A 281 10.41 -6.25 0.57
N LEU A 282 11.49 -6.31 1.34
CA LEU A 282 11.95 -5.26 2.25
C LEU A 282 10.99 -5.02 3.42
N ASP A 283 11.42 -4.16 4.34
CA ASP A 283 10.57 -3.64 5.40
C ASP A 283 9.40 -2.80 4.84
N LEU A 284 8.42 -2.47 5.69
CA LEU A 284 7.45 -1.44 5.40
C LEU A 284 8.13 -0.08 5.31
N ASP A 285 7.71 0.72 4.33
CA ASP A 285 8.26 2.03 4.05
C ASP A 285 7.84 3.08 5.09
N VAL A 286 8.55 4.21 5.08
CA VAL A 286 8.29 5.34 5.96
C VAL A 286 6.87 5.87 5.94
N TYR A 287 6.19 5.89 4.79
CA TYR A 287 4.79 6.32 4.74
C TYR A 287 3.89 5.29 5.42
N SER A 288 4.02 4.00 5.12
CA SER A 288 3.25 2.93 5.78
C SER A 288 3.45 2.91 7.29
N LYS A 289 4.69 2.99 7.78
CA LYS A 289 4.97 3.01 9.23
C LYS A 289 4.42 4.26 9.90
N TRP A 290 4.49 5.41 9.22
CA TRP A 290 3.85 6.61 9.74
C TRP A 290 2.34 6.43 9.74
N ALA A 291 1.75 5.87 8.67
CA ALA A 291 0.34 5.55 8.47
C ALA A 291 -0.20 4.48 9.44
N LEU A 292 0.64 3.63 10.03
CA LEU A 292 0.24 2.72 11.11
C LEU A 292 0.55 3.30 12.50
N GLY A 293 1.37 4.34 12.56
CA GLY A 293 1.58 5.16 13.76
C GLY A 293 2.70 4.59 14.60
N TRP A 294 3.60 3.89 13.92
CA TRP A 294 4.78 3.28 14.49
C TRP A 294 5.97 4.24 14.50
N ILE A 295 5.88 5.36 13.80
CA ILE A 295 6.91 6.42 13.83
C ILE A 295 6.25 7.79 13.99
N ASP A 296 7.06 8.77 14.38
CA ASP A 296 6.71 10.18 14.49
C ASP A 296 7.81 10.99 13.79
N PRO A 297 7.68 11.23 12.48
CA PRO A 297 8.72 11.88 11.69
C PRO A 297 9.02 13.30 12.17
N LYS A 298 10.26 13.76 11.97
CA LYS A 298 10.61 15.18 12.12
C LYS A 298 9.94 15.95 10.99
N THR A 299 9.36 17.11 11.27
CA THR A 299 8.55 17.84 10.28
C THR A 299 9.06 19.24 9.98
N ILE A 300 9.19 19.57 8.69
CA ILE A 300 9.46 20.91 8.18
C ILE A 300 8.18 21.45 7.54
N THR A 301 7.68 22.58 8.05
CA THR A 301 6.46 23.24 7.57
C THR A 301 6.72 24.72 7.30
N ASN A 302 5.71 25.44 6.82
CA ASN A 302 5.73 26.90 6.74
C ASN A 302 5.99 27.62 8.07
N SER A 303 5.67 26.98 9.20
CA SER A 303 5.96 27.54 10.52
C SER A 303 7.42 27.35 10.94
N THR A 304 8.15 26.44 10.28
CA THR A 304 9.55 26.19 10.54
C THR A 304 10.37 27.39 10.06
N LYS A 305 10.96 28.13 10.99
CA LYS A 305 11.84 29.27 10.68
C LYS A 305 13.16 28.79 10.10
N LEU A 306 13.20 28.60 8.79
CA LEU A 306 14.46 28.45 8.05
C LEU A 306 15.15 29.80 8.01
N THR A 307 16.40 29.85 8.50
CA THR A 307 17.25 31.04 8.33
C THR A 307 17.99 30.94 7.01
N ASN A 308 18.64 32.03 6.56
CA ASN A 308 19.51 32.00 5.37
C ASN A 308 20.69 31.00 5.51
N LYS A 309 20.94 30.47 6.71
CA LYS A 309 21.95 29.42 6.95
C LYS A 309 21.40 27.99 6.77
N GLY A 310 20.11 27.83 6.47
CA GLY A 310 19.43 26.54 6.40
C GLY A 310 19.21 25.88 7.76
N LEU A 311 18.72 24.65 7.73
CA LEU A 311 18.59 23.73 8.86
C LEU A 311 19.24 22.40 8.46
N THR A 312 19.98 21.76 9.36
CA THR A 312 20.49 20.40 9.13
C THR A 312 19.77 19.43 10.06
N VAL A 313 19.27 18.34 9.49
CA VAL A 313 18.63 17.22 10.19
C VAL A 313 19.50 15.99 10.01
N THR A 314 19.76 15.28 11.09
CA THR A 314 20.39 13.96 11.06
C THR A 314 19.32 12.89 11.15
N LEU A 315 19.36 11.91 10.26
CA LEU A 315 18.52 10.72 10.24
C LEU A 315 19.39 9.51 10.58
N LYS A 316 18.97 8.70 11.54
CA LYS A 316 19.56 7.37 11.80
C LYS A 316 19.00 6.33 10.81
N PRO A 317 19.62 5.14 10.66
CA PRO A 317 19.08 4.06 9.86
C PRO A 317 17.61 3.81 10.17
N PHE A 318 16.76 3.88 9.14
CA PHE A 318 15.32 3.86 9.32
C PHE A 318 14.86 2.53 9.93
N GLU A 319 15.41 1.41 9.47
CA GLU A 319 15.05 0.05 9.92
C GLU A 319 15.18 -0.13 11.44
N SER A 320 16.16 0.51 12.09
CA SER A 320 16.43 0.34 13.53
C SER A 320 15.94 1.49 14.40
N SER A 321 15.64 2.65 13.83
CA SER A 321 15.32 3.86 14.60
C SER A 321 13.94 4.46 14.33
N GLY A 322 13.38 4.26 13.14
CA GLY A 322 12.17 4.96 12.69
C GLY A 322 12.37 6.46 12.44
N ASP A 323 13.61 6.95 12.42
CA ASP A 323 13.92 8.35 12.12
C ASP A 323 13.53 8.68 10.68
N ALA A 324 12.68 9.69 10.51
CA ALA A 324 12.22 10.16 9.22
C ALA A 324 12.13 11.68 9.19
N LEU A 325 12.13 12.26 7.97
CA LEU A 325 11.92 13.68 7.74
C LEU A 325 10.77 13.90 6.78
N VAL A 326 9.72 14.59 7.23
CA VAL A 326 8.64 15.08 6.38
C VAL A 326 8.91 16.54 6.04
N VAL A 327 8.82 16.86 4.76
CA VAL A 327 8.94 18.21 4.25
C VAL A 327 7.63 18.57 3.56
N GLY A 328 6.84 19.41 4.24
CA GLY A 328 5.54 19.85 3.77
C GLY A 328 5.64 20.92 2.67
N LEU A 329 4.59 21.02 1.87
CA LEU A 329 4.43 22.08 0.88
C LEU A 329 4.03 23.41 1.53
N PRO A 330 4.24 24.54 0.84
CA PRO A 330 3.77 25.82 1.35
C PRO A 330 2.26 25.82 1.58
N ASN A 331 1.86 26.20 2.79
CA ASN A 331 0.50 26.31 3.32
C ASN A 331 -0.14 24.98 3.75
N ASN A 332 0.64 23.90 3.91
CA ASN A 332 0.18 22.73 4.65
C ASN A 332 -0.18 23.17 6.07
N ASN A 333 -1.47 23.06 6.43
CA ASN A 333 -2.00 23.55 7.71
C ASN A 333 -2.30 22.40 8.70
N GLY A 334 -1.92 21.18 8.34
CA GLY A 334 -1.99 20.01 9.18
C GLY A 334 -1.20 18.86 8.58
N TRP A 335 -1.35 17.67 9.16
CA TRP A 335 -0.80 16.42 8.62
C TRP A 335 -1.88 15.51 8.04
N TYR A 336 -3.16 15.89 8.19
CA TYR A 336 -4.30 15.12 7.70
C TYR A 336 -4.66 15.58 6.29
N GLY A 337 -4.54 14.67 5.32
CA GLY A 337 -5.00 14.94 3.96
C GLY A 337 -4.13 15.94 3.21
N GLU A 338 -2.81 15.74 3.19
CA GLU A 338 -1.85 16.69 2.63
C GLU A 338 -0.87 16.02 1.66
N GLU A 339 -0.17 16.86 0.90
CA GLU A 339 0.85 16.45 -0.05
C GLU A 339 2.23 16.91 0.45
N TYR A 340 3.21 16.02 0.40
CA TYR A 340 4.53 16.25 1.00
C TYR A 340 5.61 15.34 0.40
N ILE A 341 6.86 15.64 0.75
CA ILE A 341 7.99 14.73 0.58
C ILE A 341 8.31 14.11 1.94
N ILE A 342 8.55 12.81 1.98
CA ILE A 342 9.02 12.10 3.17
C ILE A 342 10.32 11.36 2.86
N LEU A 343 11.28 11.46 3.78
CA LEU A 343 12.61 10.89 3.63
C LEU A 343 12.87 9.84 4.70
N GLU A 344 13.57 8.79 4.31
CA GLU A 344 14.17 7.79 5.19
C GLU A 344 15.64 7.57 4.83
N TYR A 345 16.47 7.27 5.84
CA TYR A 345 17.82 6.77 5.59
C TYR A 345 17.79 5.24 5.52
N TYR A 346 17.76 4.72 4.29
CA TYR A 346 17.74 3.30 4.02
C TYR A 346 19.11 2.67 4.28
N THR A 347 19.10 1.51 4.92
CA THR A 347 20.26 0.62 5.05
C THR A 347 19.86 -0.81 4.70
N PRO A 348 20.71 -1.58 4.00
CA PRO A 348 20.47 -2.98 3.68
C PRO A 348 20.77 -3.89 4.89
N THR A 349 20.20 -3.54 6.05
CA THR A 349 20.37 -4.21 7.34
C THR A 349 19.01 -4.56 7.95
N GLY A 350 18.98 -5.36 9.01
CA GLY A 350 17.74 -5.74 9.68
C GLY A 350 16.79 -6.48 8.73
N LEU A 351 15.53 -6.04 8.68
CA LEU A 351 14.53 -6.60 7.77
C LEU A 351 14.96 -6.49 6.29
N ASN A 352 15.67 -5.43 5.90
CA ASN A 352 16.07 -5.22 4.50
C ASN A 352 17.20 -6.16 4.04
N GLU A 353 17.94 -6.79 4.95
CA GLU A 353 19.21 -7.47 4.63
C GLU A 353 19.03 -8.60 3.61
N ARG A 354 18.06 -9.49 3.85
CA ARG A 354 17.89 -10.70 3.04
C ARG A 354 17.53 -10.34 1.60
N ASP A 355 16.57 -9.45 1.42
CA ASP A 355 16.06 -9.08 0.10
C ASP A 355 17.07 -8.19 -0.65
N SER A 356 17.98 -7.55 0.07
CA SER A 356 19.16 -6.87 -0.48
C SER A 356 20.27 -7.82 -0.91
N GLN A 357 20.20 -9.11 -0.56
CA GLN A 357 21.20 -10.13 -0.90
C GLN A 357 20.68 -11.12 -1.94
N TYR A 358 19.38 -11.46 -1.90
CA TYR A 358 18.77 -12.52 -2.69
C TYR A 358 17.65 -11.99 -3.61
N ALA A 359 17.62 -12.48 -4.85
CA ALA A 359 16.50 -12.25 -5.78
C ALA A 359 15.65 -13.52 -5.86
N TYR A 360 14.36 -13.41 -5.54
CA TYR A 360 13.44 -14.55 -5.50
C TYR A 360 13.02 -15.00 -6.90
N GLY A 361 12.84 -16.31 -7.07
CA GLY A 361 12.82 -16.98 -8.37
C GLY A 361 11.46 -17.01 -9.05
N SER A 362 10.45 -16.49 -8.38
CA SER A 362 9.10 -16.36 -8.91
C SER A 362 9.07 -15.28 -10.00
N TYR A 363 8.11 -15.40 -10.92
CA TYR A 363 7.96 -14.48 -12.03
C TYR A 363 7.50 -13.10 -11.56
N SER A 364 8.23 -12.05 -11.91
CA SER A 364 7.81 -10.65 -11.80
C SER A 364 7.20 -10.19 -13.13
N PRO A 365 5.94 -9.72 -13.14
CA PRO A 365 5.29 -9.19 -14.34
C PRO A 365 5.98 -7.95 -14.91
N LEU A 366 6.71 -7.18 -14.08
CA LEU A 366 7.46 -6.01 -14.54
C LEU A 366 8.77 -6.39 -15.22
N SER A 367 9.56 -7.29 -14.62
CA SER A 367 10.88 -7.66 -15.15
C SER A 367 10.83 -8.76 -16.23
N GLY A 368 9.69 -9.45 -16.35
CA GLY A 368 9.56 -10.68 -17.15
C GLY A 368 10.46 -11.82 -16.67
N SER A 369 11.02 -11.71 -15.46
CA SER A 369 12.04 -12.61 -14.89
C SER A 369 11.84 -12.75 -13.38
N SER A 370 12.90 -12.93 -12.59
CA SER A 370 12.87 -13.02 -11.12
C SER A 370 12.23 -11.77 -10.47
N TYR A 371 11.73 -11.91 -9.24
CA TYR A 371 11.37 -10.80 -8.36
C TYR A 371 12.55 -9.81 -8.23
N PRO A 372 12.24 -8.51 -8.04
CA PRO A 372 13.27 -7.51 -7.86
C PRO A 372 14.10 -7.79 -6.60
N LYS A 373 15.35 -7.30 -6.63
CA LYS A 373 16.27 -7.36 -5.49
C LYS A 373 16.29 -6.00 -4.81
N GLY A 374 16.25 -5.98 -3.48
CA GLY A 374 16.35 -4.77 -2.68
C GLY A 374 17.63 -3.97 -2.94
N PHE A 375 17.65 -2.71 -2.51
CA PHE A 375 18.84 -1.87 -2.65
C PHE A 375 20.01 -2.47 -1.86
N THR A 376 21.19 -2.53 -2.47
CA THR A 376 22.36 -3.20 -1.88
C THR A 376 23.33 -2.25 -1.19
N GLN A 377 22.99 -0.97 -1.12
CA GLN A 377 23.80 0.07 -0.50
C GLN A 377 22.91 0.97 0.35
N SER A 378 23.52 1.63 1.33
CA SER A 378 22.81 2.65 2.11
C SER A 378 22.63 3.93 1.30
N GLY A 379 21.59 4.68 1.62
CA GLY A 379 21.29 5.94 0.95
C GLY A 379 19.98 6.54 1.44
N ILE A 380 19.72 7.80 1.11
CA ILE A 380 18.43 8.41 1.43
C ILE A 380 17.44 8.11 0.31
N ILE A 381 16.26 7.59 0.69
CA ILE A 381 15.11 7.50 -0.22
C ILE A 381 14.24 8.72 0.02
N ALA A 382 13.79 9.35 -1.08
CA ALA A 382 12.76 10.37 -1.03
C ALA A 382 11.49 9.81 -1.67
N TYR A 383 10.39 9.88 -0.94
CA TYR A 383 9.07 9.58 -1.46
C TYR A 383 8.25 10.86 -1.58
N HIS A 384 7.55 11.01 -2.69
CA HIS A 384 6.42 11.93 -2.77
C HIS A 384 5.17 11.21 -2.35
N VAL A 385 4.41 11.86 -1.46
CA VAL A 385 3.16 11.35 -0.93
C VAL A 385 2.07 12.37 -1.15
N ASP A 386 0.95 11.90 -1.70
CA ASP A 386 -0.27 12.66 -1.86
C ASP A 386 -1.41 11.97 -1.10
N SER A 387 -1.41 12.16 0.21
CA SER A 387 -2.36 11.54 1.15
C SER A 387 -3.70 12.29 1.23
N ARG A 388 -4.00 13.18 0.27
CA ARG A 388 -5.20 14.03 0.33
C ARG A 388 -6.49 13.21 0.33
N TYR A 389 -7.47 13.65 1.11
CA TYR A 389 -8.79 12.99 1.21
C TYR A 389 -9.91 13.86 0.63
N GLY A 390 -10.90 13.19 0.06
CA GLY A 390 -12.02 13.82 -0.63
C GLY A 390 -13.34 13.23 -0.15
N ILE A 391 -14.36 14.08 -0.05
CA ILE A 391 -15.75 13.64 0.04
C ILE A 391 -16.24 13.44 -1.39
N PHE A 392 -16.64 12.23 -1.72
CA PHE A 392 -17.16 11.86 -3.03
C PHE A 392 -18.68 11.71 -2.97
N THR A 393 -19.39 12.16 -4.00
CA THR A 393 -20.83 11.93 -4.17
C THR A 393 -21.06 10.87 -5.24
N ALA A 394 -21.75 9.80 -4.88
CA ALA A 394 -22.23 8.72 -5.72
C ALA A 394 -23.45 9.11 -6.54
N SER A 395 -23.47 8.67 -7.80
CA SER A 395 -24.59 8.83 -8.72
C SER A 395 -24.69 7.63 -9.66
N SER A 396 -25.78 7.55 -10.43
CA SER A 396 -25.93 6.54 -11.48
C SER A 396 -24.89 6.65 -12.61
N LYS A 397 -24.09 7.72 -12.62
CA LYS A 397 -23.04 7.99 -13.60
C LYS A 397 -21.63 7.77 -13.01
N GLY A 398 -21.53 7.18 -11.82
CA GLY A 398 -20.29 7.08 -11.05
C GLY A 398 -20.19 8.13 -9.94
N TYR A 399 -18.98 8.37 -9.46
CA TYR A 399 -18.69 9.23 -8.31
C TYR A 399 -18.11 10.59 -8.76
N SER A 400 -18.21 11.61 -7.91
CA SER A 400 -17.60 12.93 -8.16
C SER A 400 -17.10 13.57 -6.87
N LEU A 401 -15.92 14.18 -6.92
CA LEU A 401 -15.37 14.92 -5.78
C LEU A 401 -16.28 16.12 -5.46
N SER A 402 -16.76 16.15 -4.23
CA SER A 402 -17.64 17.21 -3.71
C SER A 402 -16.85 18.27 -2.97
N SER A 403 -15.88 17.86 -2.16
CA SER A 403 -14.98 18.74 -1.42
C SER A 403 -13.78 17.98 -0.89
N TYR A 404 -12.70 18.69 -0.59
CA TYR A 404 -11.55 18.15 0.13
C TYR A 404 -11.85 18.01 1.63
N VAL A 405 -11.24 17.03 2.27
CA VAL A 405 -11.21 16.86 3.73
C VAL A 405 -9.91 17.47 4.23
N LEU A 406 -10.01 18.63 4.90
CA LEU A 406 -8.86 19.48 5.24
C LEU A 406 -8.50 19.48 6.73
N THR A 407 -9.22 18.71 7.55
CA THR A 407 -9.00 18.67 9.00
C THR A 407 -9.25 17.27 9.54
N GLU A 408 -8.56 16.90 10.61
CA GLU A 408 -8.82 15.68 11.38
C GLU A 408 -10.30 15.57 11.77
N ASN A 409 -10.89 16.64 12.29
CA ASN A 409 -12.29 16.60 12.69
C ASN A 409 -13.25 16.36 11.51
N ALA A 410 -12.92 16.84 10.31
CA ALA A 410 -13.73 16.56 9.11
C ALA A 410 -13.59 15.10 8.65
N LEU A 411 -12.49 14.43 9.00
CA LEU A 411 -12.28 13.00 8.74
C LEU A 411 -12.96 12.12 9.80
N MET A 412 -12.78 12.45 11.08
CA MET A 412 -13.36 11.72 12.22
C MET A 412 -14.88 11.88 12.33
N ASN A 413 -15.39 13.07 12.01
CA ASN A 413 -16.81 13.42 12.15
C ASN A 413 -17.33 14.03 10.85
N PRO A 414 -17.38 13.23 9.76
CA PRO A 414 -17.70 13.75 8.45
C PRO A 414 -19.16 14.17 8.36
N LYS A 415 -19.40 15.43 7.96
CA LYS A 415 -20.75 15.94 7.68
C LYS A 415 -21.14 15.57 6.24
N ILE A 416 -21.44 14.30 6.01
CA ILE A 416 -21.80 13.76 4.70
C ILE A 416 -23.18 13.11 4.70
N ASN A 417 -23.84 13.08 3.55
CA ASN A 417 -25.03 12.25 3.36
C ASN A 417 -24.60 10.80 3.10
N SER A 418 -24.61 9.96 4.13
CA SER A 418 -24.15 8.57 4.05
C SER A 418 -24.85 7.69 3.01
N ARG A 419 -25.99 8.12 2.44
CA ARG A 419 -26.65 7.40 1.34
C ARG A 419 -26.01 7.65 -0.03
N THR A 420 -25.33 8.77 -0.18
CA THR A 420 -24.83 9.24 -1.47
C THR A 420 -23.40 9.73 -1.39
N GLN A 421 -22.78 9.78 -0.21
CA GLN A 421 -21.47 10.35 -0.01
C GLN A 421 -20.61 9.48 0.90
N PHE A 422 -19.32 9.42 0.60
CA PHE A 422 -18.29 8.74 1.37
C PHE A 422 -16.98 9.53 1.30
N ILE A 423 -16.03 9.18 2.15
CA ILE A 423 -14.67 9.72 2.14
C ILE A 423 -13.72 8.67 1.60
N SER A 424 -12.83 9.08 0.70
CA SER A 424 -11.76 8.24 0.15
C SER A 424 -10.49 9.06 -0.03
N SER A 425 -9.34 8.37 -0.15
CA SER A 425 -8.11 8.94 -0.71
C SER A 425 -8.39 9.53 -2.10
N LEU A 426 -7.77 10.67 -2.42
CA LEU A 426 -7.85 11.26 -3.75
C LEU A 426 -7.05 10.46 -4.77
N PHE A 427 -5.93 9.91 -4.31
CA PHE A 427 -4.98 9.18 -5.12
C PHE A 427 -4.69 7.85 -4.44
N THR A 428 -4.46 6.86 -5.29
CA THR A 428 -4.06 5.51 -4.95
C THR A 428 -3.06 5.08 -6.02
N ASN A 429 -2.24 4.07 -5.74
CA ASN A 429 -1.37 3.49 -6.73
C ASN A 429 -2.10 2.42 -7.57
N GLU A 430 -3.23 1.90 -7.09
CA GLU A 430 -4.10 0.96 -7.80
C GLU A 430 -4.77 1.66 -9.01
N SER A 431 -4.46 1.22 -10.24
CA SER A 431 -4.94 1.84 -11.49
C SER A 431 -6.46 1.88 -11.62
N ASP A 432 -7.14 0.95 -10.96
CA ASP A 432 -8.57 0.68 -11.14
C ASP A 432 -9.45 1.61 -10.29
N ASP A 433 -8.84 2.35 -9.36
CA ASP A 433 -9.48 3.34 -8.49
C ASP A 433 -8.94 4.77 -8.65
N SER A 434 -7.88 4.97 -9.45
CA SER A 434 -7.33 6.31 -9.71
C SER A 434 -8.11 7.08 -10.79
N GLY A 435 -8.56 8.30 -10.46
CA GLY A 435 -9.24 9.21 -11.42
C GLY A 435 -8.29 9.80 -12.49
N ARG A 436 -6.97 9.61 -12.32
CA ARG A 436 -5.91 10.01 -13.25
C ARG A 436 -4.72 9.07 -13.08
N HIS A 437 -4.36 8.35 -14.14
CA HIS A 437 -3.22 7.42 -14.19
C HIS A 437 -1.83 8.08 -14.09
N ASP A 438 -1.76 9.31 -13.59
CA ASP A 438 -0.57 10.14 -13.55
C ASP A 438 -0.42 10.90 -12.21
N CYS A 439 -1.25 10.57 -11.19
CA CYS A 439 -1.10 11.01 -9.80
C CYS A 439 -1.26 9.78 -8.89
N TYR A 440 -0.39 9.65 -7.88
CA TYR A 440 -0.21 8.45 -7.05
C TYR A 440 -0.29 8.81 -5.56
N LEU A 441 -0.73 7.88 -4.71
CA LEU A 441 -0.66 8.05 -3.26
C LEU A 441 0.78 8.20 -2.81
N ILE A 442 1.66 7.34 -3.32
CA ILE A 442 3.08 7.35 -3.00
C ILE A 442 3.92 7.03 -4.23
N SER A 443 5.03 7.75 -4.42
CA SER A 443 5.98 7.46 -5.49
C SER A 443 7.42 7.72 -5.04
N ILE A 444 8.35 6.88 -5.51
CA ILE A 444 9.78 7.07 -5.27
C ILE A 444 10.32 8.16 -6.20
N TYR A 445 11.03 9.11 -5.60
CA TYR A 445 11.74 10.16 -6.33
C TYR A 445 13.18 9.74 -6.55
N ASP A 446 13.46 9.37 -7.80
CA ASP A 446 14.74 8.84 -8.26
C ASP A 446 15.84 9.91 -8.27
N ALA A 447 16.91 9.70 -7.50
CA ALA A 447 18.10 10.55 -7.50
C ALA A 447 18.76 10.68 -8.88
N SER A 448 18.59 9.70 -9.77
CA SER A 448 19.10 9.74 -11.15
C SER A 448 18.38 10.77 -12.04
N ASN A 449 17.26 11.35 -11.58
CA ASN A 449 16.38 12.24 -12.34
C ASN A 449 15.88 11.62 -13.66
N GLY A 450 15.94 10.28 -13.78
CA GLY A 450 15.53 9.55 -14.98
C GLY A 450 14.01 9.44 -15.12
N TYR A 451 13.27 9.53 -14.01
CA TYR A 451 11.81 9.38 -13.94
C TYR A 451 11.29 8.15 -14.70
N GLY A 452 12.12 7.12 -14.87
CA GLY A 452 11.78 5.93 -15.66
C GLY A 452 10.61 5.16 -15.06
N ASN A 453 10.49 5.22 -13.74
CA ASN A 453 9.40 4.65 -12.95
C ASN A 453 8.04 5.36 -13.18
N LEU A 454 8.07 6.64 -13.56
CA LEU A 454 6.90 7.50 -13.85
C LEU A 454 6.74 7.80 -15.36
N GLY A 455 7.62 7.25 -16.20
CA GLY A 455 7.85 7.68 -17.57
C GLY A 455 7.27 6.76 -18.65
N GLY A 456 6.04 7.04 -19.09
CA GLY A 456 5.58 6.78 -20.46
C GLY A 456 4.72 5.53 -20.70
N LYS A 457 3.39 5.72 -20.78
CA LYS A 457 2.47 4.77 -21.42
C LYS A 457 2.93 4.51 -22.87
N THR A 458 3.47 3.34 -23.16
CA THR A 458 3.42 2.80 -24.51
C THR A 458 2.19 1.91 -24.62
N SER A 459 1.45 2.13 -25.71
CA SER A 459 0.20 1.47 -26.04
C SER A 459 0.25 -0.04 -25.82
N ILE A 460 -0.78 -0.57 -25.16
CA ILE A 460 -1.49 -1.83 -25.42
C ILE A 460 -0.66 -2.81 -26.28
N LEU A 461 -0.17 -3.87 -25.64
CA LEU A 461 0.42 -5.07 -26.28
C LEU A 461 1.82 -4.90 -26.90
N GLY A 462 2.77 -4.25 -26.22
CA GLY A 462 4.13 -4.11 -26.73
C GLY A 462 5.20 -3.72 -25.70
N GLY A 463 5.50 -4.65 -24.77
CA GLY A 463 6.61 -4.68 -23.82
C GLY A 463 7.71 -3.63 -23.89
N GLN A 464 7.60 -2.59 -23.07
CA GLN A 464 8.76 -2.14 -22.29
C GLN A 464 8.51 -2.50 -20.83
N SER A 465 9.37 -3.39 -20.33
CA SER A 465 9.47 -3.78 -18.93
C SER A 465 9.82 -2.53 -18.12
N VAL A 466 8.94 -2.08 -17.22
CA VAL A 466 9.33 -1.07 -16.23
C VAL A 466 10.42 -1.72 -15.39
N THR A 467 11.62 -1.14 -15.42
CA THR A 467 12.74 -1.67 -14.65
C THR A 467 12.55 -1.29 -13.19
N PRO A 468 12.59 -2.24 -12.25
CA PRO A 468 12.56 -1.93 -10.83
C PRO A 468 13.64 -0.91 -10.46
N ALA A 469 13.38 -0.14 -9.41
CA ALA A 469 14.34 0.74 -8.80
C ALA A 469 15.62 -0.02 -8.45
N ASN A 470 16.73 0.71 -8.45
CA ASN A 470 18.04 0.19 -8.11
C ASN A 470 18.83 1.27 -7.38
N ASN A 471 20.05 0.95 -6.95
CA ASN A 471 20.87 1.85 -6.14
C ASN A 471 21.04 3.28 -6.68
N ASN A 472 20.83 3.54 -7.97
CA ASN A 472 20.85 4.89 -8.54
C ASN A 472 19.68 5.78 -8.10
N TYR A 473 18.62 5.20 -7.51
CA TYR A 473 17.48 5.93 -6.95
C TYR A 473 17.79 6.53 -5.58
N LEU A 474 18.84 6.03 -4.91
CA LEU A 474 19.24 6.49 -3.59
C LEU A 474 20.05 7.78 -3.68
N TYR A 475 19.64 8.81 -2.95
CA TYR A 475 20.42 10.04 -2.81
C TYR A 475 21.65 9.78 -1.93
N GLN A 476 22.82 10.12 -2.46
CA GLN A 476 24.13 9.96 -1.84
C GLN A 476 24.71 11.30 -1.38
N GLU A 477 25.83 11.26 -0.65
CA GLU A 477 26.55 12.48 -0.26
C GLU A 477 26.91 13.33 -1.49
N GLY A 478 26.52 14.61 -1.45
CA GLY A 478 26.73 15.59 -2.52
C GLY A 478 25.54 15.75 -3.46
N ASP A 479 24.55 14.85 -3.41
CA ASP A 479 23.33 15.00 -4.21
C ASP A 479 22.42 16.10 -3.66
N THR A 480 21.54 16.59 -4.54
CA THR A 480 20.53 17.59 -4.17
C THR A 480 19.18 17.26 -4.78
N LEU A 481 18.11 17.45 -4.01
CA LEU A 481 16.74 17.51 -4.50
C LEU A 481 16.27 18.96 -4.51
N LYS A 482 16.11 19.54 -5.71
CA LYS A 482 15.67 20.92 -5.90
C LYS A 482 14.19 20.97 -6.28
N PRO A 483 13.50 22.08 -5.99
CA PRO A 483 12.13 22.27 -6.47
C PRO A 483 11.97 22.19 -7.98
N ASP A 484 12.97 22.66 -8.73
CA ASP A 484 12.90 22.72 -10.19
C ASP A 484 13.42 21.45 -10.90
N THR A 485 14.12 20.56 -10.18
CA THR A 485 14.51 19.24 -10.72
C THR A 485 13.30 18.35 -10.96
N LEU A 486 12.21 18.61 -10.24
CA LEU A 486 10.93 17.96 -10.37
C LEU A 486 10.28 18.43 -11.70
N ALA A 487 10.10 17.60 -12.70
CA ALA A 487 9.42 18.01 -13.94
C ALA A 487 8.36 16.99 -14.33
N LYS A 488 7.27 17.48 -14.94
CA LYS A 488 6.06 16.75 -15.40
C LYS A 488 5.19 16.08 -14.31
N TYR A 489 5.78 15.57 -13.21
CA TYR A 489 5.08 14.87 -12.11
C TYR A 489 5.33 15.54 -10.75
N GLN A 490 5.48 16.86 -10.77
CA GLN A 490 5.74 17.70 -9.60
C GLN A 490 4.70 17.51 -8.49
N PRO A 491 5.12 17.51 -7.21
CA PRO A 491 4.19 17.76 -6.12
C PRO A 491 3.64 19.17 -6.32
N VAL A 492 2.34 19.29 -6.53
CA VAL A 492 1.70 20.59 -6.67
C VAL A 492 0.56 20.63 -5.68
N HIS A 493 0.81 21.39 -4.61
CA HIS A 493 -0.16 21.63 -3.56
C HIS A 493 -1.49 22.10 -4.18
N GLN A 494 -2.61 21.93 -3.45
CA GLN A 494 -3.96 22.21 -3.96
C GLN A 494 -4.14 23.64 -4.50
N ASP A 495 -3.26 24.58 -4.12
CA ASP A 495 -3.25 25.98 -4.56
C ASP A 495 -2.28 26.27 -5.72
N GLY A 496 -1.67 25.25 -6.32
CA GLY A 496 -0.74 25.38 -7.44
C GLY A 496 0.71 25.69 -7.04
N LYS A 497 1.02 25.71 -5.74
CA LYS A 497 2.36 26.01 -5.25
C LYS A 497 3.27 24.79 -5.29
N ARG A 498 4.53 25.06 -5.63
CA ARG A 498 5.62 24.09 -5.64
C ARG A 498 6.27 23.99 -4.26
N PHE A 499 7.03 22.92 -4.10
CA PHE A 499 7.99 22.73 -3.02
C PHE A 499 8.95 23.94 -2.93
N GLY A 500 9.08 24.55 -1.75
CA GLY A 500 9.79 25.83 -1.58
C GLY A 500 11.21 25.70 -1.02
N VAL A 501 11.75 24.47 -0.92
CA VAL A 501 13.04 24.21 -0.29
C VAL A 501 13.92 23.32 -1.16
N GLU A 502 15.23 23.53 -1.08
CA GLU A 502 16.23 22.62 -1.61
C GLU A 502 16.72 21.71 -0.48
N LEU A 503 16.85 20.42 -0.79
CA LEU A 503 17.45 19.43 0.10
C LEU A 503 18.83 19.08 -0.44
N SER A 504 19.87 19.21 0.38
CA SER A 504 21.22 18.76 0.08
C SER A 504 21.60 17.61 1.00
N PHE A 505 22.05 16.51 0.41
CA PHE A 505 22.38 15.29 1.14
C PHE A 505 23.88 15.32 1.47
N GLY A 506 24.17 15.37 2.78
CA GLY A 506 25.52 15.44 3.31
C GLY A 506 26.11 14.06 3.60
N VAL A 507 27.04 14.01 4.56
CA VAL A 507 27.71 12.78 5.00
C VAL A 507 26.68 11.71 5.36
N GLN A 508 26.94 10.49 4.89
CA GLN A 508 26.19 9.29 5.21
C GLN A 508 27.16 8.18 5.64
N ASP A 509 26.91 7.59 6.81
CA ASP A 509 27.69 6.50 7.38
C ASP A 509 26.77 5.44 8.00
N SER A 510 27.33 4.38 8.58
CA SER A 510 26.53 3.28 9.14
C SER A 510 25.56 3.70 10.25
N GLU A 511 25.78 4.85 10.90
CA GLU A 511 25.01 5.32 12.04
C GLU A 511 24.04 6.45 11.68
N SER A 512 24.30 7.20 10.61
CA SER A 512 23.48 8.35 10.26
C SER A 512 23.69 8.91 8.85
N ALA A 513 22.70 9.67 8.38
CA ALA A 513 22.79 10.53 7.21
C ALA A 513 22.34 11.96 7.54
N SER A 514 23.04 12.95 6.98
CA SER A 514 22.75 14.38 7.14
C SER A 514 21.94 14.93 5.98
N VAL A 515 20.86 15.67 6.26
CA VAL A 515 20.05 16.40 5.28
C VAL A 515 20.05 17.87 5.63
N SER A 516 20.56 18.71 4.72
CA SER A 516 20.48 20.16 4.85
C SER A 516 19.30 20.69 4.04
N ILE A 517 18.47 21.52 4.67
CA ILE A 517 17.28 22.15 4.10
C ILE A 517 17.52 23.64 3.99
N THR A 518 17.42 24.19 2.79
CA THR A 518 17.55 25.63 2.49
C THR A 518 16.33 26.14 1.74
N LEU A 519 16.02 27.43 1.86
CA LEU A 519 14.99 28.06 1.03
C LEU A 519 15.49 28.12 -0.42
N ALA A 520 14.62 27.74 -1.37
CA ALA A 520 14.92 27.75 -2.79
C ALA A 520 14.74 29.12 -3.45
#